data_AF-A0A127QF36-F1
#
_entry.id   AF-A0A127QF36-F1
#
_cell.length_a   1.000
_cell.length_b   1.000
_cell.length_c   1.000
_cell.angle_alpha   90.00
_cell.angle_beta   90.00
_cell.angle_gamma   90.00
#
_symmetry.space_group_name_H-M   'P 1'
#
loop_
_entity.id
_entity.type
_entity.pdbx_description
1 polymer ?
#
loop_
_entity_poly.entity_id
_entity_poly.type
_entity_poly.pdbx_seq_one_letter_code
_entity_poly.pdbx_strand_id
1 'polypeptide(L)'
;MLHYAAVQFIVTCGMQAPSQAPDFMEFQFISPRKNALVYLIKILTGSLIAWYGLRALGLHEPYWAMISLIIVTEPDVTQAKANFRARLINTLNGCVVACLALVLLGPGFLSMLVALAISVLVAMLLHNYPSNWRLGPATVVILMSAAIGGKGLHQELQYALLRVGEVIAGSTIALLQSLAYSYALKRLGMPH
;
A
#
# COMPACT_ATOMS: atom_id res chain seq x y z
N MET A 1 -19.71 -7.08 -38.21
CA MET A 1 -19.90 -7.92 -37.01
C MET A 1 -18.85 -7.57 -35.96
N LEU A 2 -19.10 -6.50 -35.18
CA LEU A 2 -18.37 -6.18 -33.93
C LEU A 2 -19.00 -4.98 -33.18
N HIS A 3 -20.02 -4.34 -33.77
CA HIS A 3 -20.83 -3.30 -33.13
C HIS A 3 -22.20 -3.78 -32.60
N TYR A 4 -22.53 -5.07 -32.72
CA TYR A 4 -23.81 -5.64 -32.28
C TYR A 4 -23.77 -6.43 -30.96
N ALA A 5 -22.58 -6.64 -30.38
CA ALA A 5 -22.44 -7.38 -29.11
C ALA A 5 -22.60 -6.50 -27.85
N ALA A 6 -22.62 -5.16 -27.99
CA ALA A 6 -22.71 -4.23 -26.86
C ALA A 6 -24.15 -3.76 -26.54
N VAL A 7 -25.13 -4.05 -27.40
CA VAL A 7 -26.51 -3.55 -27.25
C VAL A 7 -27.47 -4.65 -26.74
N GLN A 8 -27.05 -5.91 -26.73
CA GLN A 8 -27.92 -7.04 -26.35
C GLN A 8 -27.79 -7.50 -24.88
N PHE A 9 -26.81 -7.01 -24.11
CA PHE A 9 -26.69 -7.36 -22.69
C PHE A 9 -27.50 -6.45 -21.75
N ILE A 10 -28.05 -5.33 -22.28
CA ILE A 10 -28.85 -4.35 -21.52
C ILE A 10 -30.34 -4.74 -21.47
N VAL A 11 -30.81 -5.73 -22.25
CA VAL A 11 -32.27 -5.94 -22.49
C VAL A 11 -32.81 -7.28 -21.99
N THR A 12 -32.04 -8.10 -21.27
CA THR A 12 -32.51 -9.44 -20.80
C THR A 12 -32.60 -9.58 -19.27
N CYS A 13 -32.62 -8.47 -18.52
CA CYS A 13 -32.92 -8.49 -17.09
C CYS A 13 -34.26 -7.79 -16.83
N GLY A 14 -35.32 -8.59 -16.82
CA GLY A 14 -36.57 -8.39 -16.08
C GLY A 14 -37.17 -6.99 -16.00
N MET A 15 -38.19 -6.74 -16.82
CA MET A 15 -39.23 -5.76 -16.51
C MET A 15 -39.94 -6.17 -15.19
N GLN A 16 -39.58 -5.52 -14.10
CA GLN A 16 -40.37 -5.48 -12.87
C GLN A 16 -40.82 -4.03 -12.65
N ALA A 17 -42.14 -3.83 -12.57
CA ALA A 17 -42.76 -2.53 -12.41
C ALA A 17 -42.32 -1.83 -11.10
N PRO A 18 -42.05 -0.51 -11.10
CA PRO A 18 -41.70 0.19 -9.88
C PRO A 18 -42.97 0.57 -9.10
N SER A 19 -43.28 -0.18 -8.03
CA SER A 19 -44.14 0.34 -6.94
C SER A 19 -43.23 0.83 -5.81
N GLN A 20 -42.68 2.03 -5.96
CA GLN A 20 -41.80 2.66 -4.97
C GLN A 20 -42.67 3.32 -3.89
N ALA A 21 -42.89 2.63 -2.77
CA ALA A 21 -43.12 3.30 -1.50
C ALA A 21 -41.79 3.91 -1.02
N PRO A 22 -41.78 5.08 -0.36
CA PRO A 22 -40.54 5.73 0.06
C PRO A 22 -39.78 4.85 1.05
N ASP A 23 -38.59 4.43 0.64
CA ASP A 23 -37.66 3.63 1.42
C ASP A 23 -37.21 4.48 2.62
N PHE A 24 -37.74 4.16 3.80
CA PHE A 24 -37.28 4.76 5.04
C PHE A 24 -35.80 4.42 5.18
N MET A 25 -34.98 5.46 5.32
CA MET A 25 -33.54 5.42 5.46
C MET A 25 -33.15 4.47 6.60
N GLU A 26 -32.96 3.18 6.30
CA GLU A 26 -32.34 2.22 7.22
C GLU A 26 -30.91 2.71 7.44
N PHE A 27 -30.69 3.38 8.57
CA PHE A 27 -29.35 3.49 9.13
C PHE A 27 -28.92 2.08 9.51
N GLN A 28 -28.40 1.32 8.54
CA GLN A 28 -27.72 0.06 8.78
C GLN A 28 -26.52 0.39 9.67
N PHE A 29 -26.71 0.21 10.97
CA PHE A 29 -25.64 0.27 11.96
C PHE A 29 -24.60 -0.76 11.54
N ILE A 30 -23.53 -0.29 10.90
CA ILE A 30 -22.38 -1.10 10.53
C ILE A 30 -21.80 -1.62 11.84
N SER A 31 -22.09 -2.88 12.17
CA SER A 31 -21.47 -3.55 13.31
C SER A 31 -19.94 -3.48 13.13
N PRO A 32 -19.19 -2.83 14.04
CA PRO A 32 -17.76 -2.71 13.89
C PRO A 32 -17.15 -4.10 13.79
N ARG A 33 -16.31 -4.35 12.77
CA ARG A 33 -15.55 -5.60 12.66
C ARG A 33 -14.79 -5.82 13.98
N LYS A 34 -14.72 -7.08 14.45
CA LYS A 34 -14.17 -7.47 15.76
C LYS A 34 -12.80 -6.84 16.12
N ASN A 35 -11.98 -6.46 15.13
CA ASN A 35 -10.65 -5.89 15.33
C ASN A 35 -10.55 -4.40 14.96
N ALA A 36 -11.64 -3.72 14.60
CA ALA A 36 -11.62 -2.35 14.09
C ALA A 36 -10.95 -1.38 15.08
N LEU A 37 -11.25 -1.49 16.38
CA LEU A 37 -10.62 -0.68 17.41
C LEU A 37 -9.12 -0.95 17.54
N VAL A 38 -8.68 -2.21 17.38
CA VAL A 38 -7.26 -2.58 17.42
C VAL A 38 -6.51 -1.94 16.25
N TYR A 39 -7.05 -2.00 15.03
CA TYR A 39 -6.47 -1.29 13.89
C TYR A 39 -6.41 0.21 14.13
N LEU A 40 -7.51 0.81 14.59
CA LEU A 40 -7.60 2.25 14.83
C LEU A 40 -6.50 2.71 15.80
N ILE A 41 -6.39 2.06 16.97
CA ILE A 41 -5.44 2.46 17.99
C ILE A 41 -4.01 2.27 17.48
N LYS A 42 -3.70 1.14 16.82
CA LYS A 42 -2.35 0.87 16.30
C LYS A 42 -1.96 1.86 15.20
N ILE A 43 -2.85 2.13 14.25
CA ILE A 43 -2.59 3.10 13.19
C ILE A 43 -2.41 4.51 13.77
N LEU A 44 -3.29 4.95 14.69
CA LEU A 44 -3.17 6.29 15.27
C LEU A 44 -1.88 6.46 16.07
N THR A 45 -1.63 5.57 17.03
CA THR A 45 -0.42 5.64 17.87
C THR A 45 0.84 5.45 17.04
N GLY A 46 0.82 4.55 16.06
CA GLY A 46 1.94 4.30 15.17
C GLY A 46 2.22 5.50 14.26
N SER A 47 1.17 6.18 13.77
CA SER A 47 1.31 7.35 12.90
C SER A 47 1.90 8.51 13.67
N LEU A 48 1.50 8.71 14.94
CA LEU A 48 2.12 9.70 15.82
C LEU A 48 3.61 9.39 16.04
N ILE A 49 3.96 8.13 16.32
CA ILE A 49 5.36 7.69 16.49
C ILE A 49 6.16 7.93 15.21
N ALA A 50 5.65 7.51 14.06
CA ALA A 50 6.34 7.67 12.78
C ALA A 50 6.51 9.14 12.41
N TRP A 51 5.44 9.94 12.55
CA TRP A 51 5.43 11.35 12.19
C TRP A 51 6.42 12.17 13.03
N TYR A 52 6.28 12.12 14.36
CA TYR A 52 7.12 12.92 15.23
C TYR A 52 8.52 12.32 15.38
N GLY A 53 8.65 11.00 15.42
CA GLY A 53 9.93 10.31 15.55
C GLY A 53 10.85 10.56 14.35
N LEU A 54 10.33 10.43 13.12
CA LEU A 54 11.15 10.67 11.92
C LEU A 54 11.44 12.15 11.71
N ARG A 55 10.50 13.05 12.04
CA ARG A 55 10.76 14.49 12.03
C ARG A 55 11.85 14.92 13.00
N ALA A 56 11.90 14.30 14.19
CA ALA A 56 12.98 14.54 15.14
C ALA A 56 14.36 14.10 14.61
N LEU A 57 14.40 13.15 13.65
CA LEU A 57 15.61 12.72 12.96
C LEU A 57 15.92 13.55 11.69
N GLY A 58 15.17 14.63 11.42
CA GLY A 58 15.36 15.50 10.27
C GLY A 58 14.57 15.12 9.01
N LEU A 59 13.72 14.08 9.06
CA LEU A 59 12.83 13.73 7.96
C LEU A 59 11.52 14.51 8.05
N HIS A 60 11.45 15.62 7.32
CA HIS A 60 10.34 16.57 7.40
C HIS A 60 9.01 16.00 6.89
N GLU A 61 9.02 15.08 5.93
CA GLU A 61 7.80 14.62 5.24
C GLU A 61 7.68 13.08 5.22
N PRO A 62 7.49 12.43 6.39
CA PRO A 62 7.55 10.97 6.54
C PRO A 62 6.29 10.22 6.03
N TYR A 63 5.71 10.66 4.92
CA TYR A 63 4.47 10.11 4.37
C TYR A 63 4.58 8.63 4.03
N TRP A 64 5.74 8.17 3.55
CA TRP A 64 5.94 6.77 3.19
C TRP A 64 6.07 5.85 4.37
N ALA A 65 6.59 6.37 5.49
CA ALA A 65 6.58 5.65 6.74
C ALA A 65 5.14 5.45 7.21
N MET A 66 4.30 6.49 7.17
CA MET A 66 2.89 6.36 7.55
C MET A 66 2.12 5.42 6.61
N ILE A 67 2.28 5.52 5.30
CA ILE A 67 1.65 4.59 4.34
C ILE A 67 2.08 3.15 4.62
N SER A 68 3.37 2.93 4.87
CA SER A 68 3.91 1.59 5.09
C SER A 68 3.51 1.02 6.45
N LEU A 69 3.40 1.87 7.47
CA LEU A 69 2.80 1.53 8.76
C LEU A 69 1.37 1.03 8.57
N ILE A 70 0.54 1.79 7.84
CA ILE A 70 -0.86 1.42 7.59
C ILE A 70 -0.96 0.08 6.86
N ILE A 71 -0.16 -0.11 5.81
CA ILE A 71 -0.14 -1.36 5.02
C ILE A 71 0.29 -2.57 5.85
N VAL A 72 1.22 -2.39 6.79
CA VAL A 72 1.79 -3.51 7.58
C VAL A 72 1.04 -3.78 8.87
N THR A 73 0.23 -2.82 9.33
CA THR A 73 -0.52 -2.95 10.58
C THR A 73 -1.52 -4.10 10.47
N GLU A 74 -1.34 -5.10 11.31
CA GLU A 74 -2.28 -6.22 11.48
C GLU A 74 -2.43 -6.52 12.98
N PRO A 75 -3.61 -6.91 13.48
CA PRO A 75 -3.80 -7.33 14.86
C PRO A 75 -2.92 -8.52 15.22
N ASP A 76 -2.83 -9.49 14.30
CA ASP A 76 -2.00 -10.68 14.43
C ASP A 76 -0.54 -10.41 14.02
N VAL A 77 0.40 -10.89 14.84
CA VAL A 77 1.85 -10.71 14.61
C VAL A 77 2.34 -11.48 13.39
N THR A 78 1.80 -12.68 13.14
CA THR A 78 2.24 -13.51 12.01
C THR A 78 1.88 -12.83 10.69
N GLN A 79 0.67 -12.29 10.60
CA GLN A 79 0.22 -11.47 9.47
C GLN A 79 1.00 -10.17 9.36
N ALA A 80 1.26 -9.45 10.47
CA ALA A 80 2.08 -8.24 10.44
C ALA A 80 3.50 -8.52 9.91
N LYS A 81 4.12 -9.64 10.31
CA LYS A 81 5.44 -10.06 9.81
C LYS A 81 5.40 -10.43 8.33
N ALA A 82 4.34 -11.10 7.89
CA ALA A 82 4.13 -11.41 6.47
C ALA A 82 3.99 -10.12 5.64
N ASN A 83 3.18 -9.16 6.10
CA ASN A 83 2.99 -7.87 5.45
C ASN A 83 4.26 -7.02 5.46
N PHE A 84 5.04 -7.05 6.55
CA PHE A 84 6.36 -6.40 6.63
C PHE A 84 7.27 -6.91 5.51
N ARG A 85 7.45 -8.23 5.41
CA ARG A 85 8.28 -8.84 4.37
C ARG A 85 7.75 -8.53 2.98
N ALA A 86 6.43 -8.60 2.79
CA ALA A 86 5.79 -8.29 1.53
C ALA A 86 6.01 -6.84 1.11
N ARG A 87 5.94 -5.90 2.06
CA ARG A 87 6.17 -4.48 1.82
C ARG A 87 7.62 -4.22 1.39
N LEU A 88 8.59 -4.86 2.05
CA LEU A 88 10.00 -4.76 1.66
C LEU A 88 10.24 -5.28 0.24
N ILE A 89 9.75 -6.47 -0.10
CA ILE A 89 9.92 -7.06 -1.44
C ILE A 89 9.34 -6.15 -2.51
N ASN A 90 8.12 -5.64 -2.29
CA ASN A 90 7.47 -4.75 -3.24
C ASN A 90 8.21 -3.42 -3.41
N THR A 91 8.64 -2.81 -2.31
CA THR A 91 9.40 -1.55 -2.38
C THR A 91 10.74 -1.76 -3.08
N LEU A 92 11.46 -2.85 -2.79
CA LEU A 92 12.71 -3.16 -3.47
C LEU A 92 12.50 -3.39 -4.97
N ASN A 93 11.49 -4.16 -5.38
CA ASN A 93 11.12 -4.32 -6.78
C ASN A 93 10.90 -2.95 -7.45
N GLY A 94 10.01 -2.13 -6.88
CA GLY A 94 9.69 -0.83 -7.45
C GLY A 94 10.88 0.13 -7.51
N CYS A 95 11.67 0.23 -6.44
CA CYS A 95 12.86 1.09 -6.38
C CYS A 95 13.93 0.66 -7.36
N VAL A 96 14.28 -0.63 -7.41
CA VAL A 96 15.32 -1.15 -8.31
C VAL A 96 14.90 -0.94 -9.76
N VAL A 97 13.68 -1.31 -10.12
CA VAL A 97 13.18 -1.17 -11.50
C VAL A 97 13.09 0.30 -11.91
N ALA A 98 12.60 1.18 -11.03
CA ALA A 98 12.54 2.62 -11.29
C ALA A 98 13.93 3.24 -11.48
N CYS A 99 14.90 2.90 -10.61
CA CYS A 99 16.27 3.41 -10.72
C CYS A 99 16.94 2.94 -12.01
N LEU A 100 16.81 1.66 -12.35
CA LEU A 100 17.37 1.11 -13.60
C LEU A 100 16.75 1.78 -14.83
N ALA A 101 15.42 1.93 -14.86
CA ALA A 101 14.75 2.62 -15.95
C ALA A 101 15.18 4.08 -16.07
N LEU A 102 15.33 4.78 -14.93
CA LEU A 102 15.76 6.17 -14.92
C LEU A 102 17.21 6.32 -15.44
N VAL A 103 18.11 5.42 -15.08
CA VAL A 103 19.51 5.43 -15.54
C VAL A 103 19.62 5.05 -17.03
N LEU A 104 18.87 4.04 -17.48
CA LEU A 104 19.00 3.49 -18.83
C LEU A 104 18.17 4.23 -19.88
N LEU A 105 16.97 4.69 -19.52
CA LEU A 105 15.99 5.28 -20.42
C LEU A 105 15.73 6.77 -20.16
N GLY A 106 16.24 7.30 -19.04
CA GLY A 106 16.01 8.68 -18.62
C GLY A 106 14.60 8.94 -18.04
N PRO A 107 14.35 10.16 -17.55
CA PRO A 107 13.04 10.57 -17.06
C PRO A 107 12.07 10.71 -18.23
N GLY A 108 10.86 10.16 -18.11
CA GLY A 108 9.84 10.26 -19.15
C GLY A 108 8.63 9.39 -18.88
N PHE A 109 7.51 9.74 -19.53
CA PHE A 109 6.28 8.96 -19.41
C PHE A 109 6.44 7.54 -19.99
N LEU A 110 7.07 7.41 -21.16
CA LEU A 110 7.30 6.11 -21.78
C LEU A 110 8.28 5.23 -20.99
N SER A 111 9.36 5.80 -20.45
CA SER A 111 10.29 5.05 -19.59
C SER A 111 9.59 4.57 -18.31
N MET A 112 8.70 5.37 -17.74
CA MET A 112 7.85 4.96 -16.62
C MET A 112 6.89 3.81 -16.98
N LEU A 113 6.27 3.81 -18.16
CA LEU A 113 5.42 2.71 -18.60
C LEU A 113 6.22 1.40 -18.81
N VAL A 114 7.43 1.51 -19.37
CA VAL A 114 8.33 0.36 -19.52
C VAL A 114 8.73 -0.20 -18.15
N ALA A 115 9.13 0.67 -17.21
CA ALA A 115 9.49 0.28 -15.86
C ALA A 115 8.32 -0.35 -15.09
N LEU A 116 7.12 0.23 -15.23
CA LEU A 116 5.88 -0.32 -14.66
C LEU A 116 5.67 -1.75 -15.16
N ALA A 117 5.75 -1.97 -16.47
CA ALA A 117 5.56 -3.29 -17.07
C ALA A 117 6.62 -4.28 -16.57
N ILE A 118 7.89 -3.89 -16.50
CA ILE A 118 8.96 -4.73 -15.94
C ILE A 118 8.68 -5.09 -14.48
N SER A 119 8.25 -4.15 -13.65
CA SER A 119 7.95 -4.42 -12.24
C SER A 119 6.77 -5.39 -12.07
N VAL A 120 5.75 -5.29 -12.92
CA VAL A 120 4.67 -6.29 -13.00
C VAL A 120 5.22 -7.66 -13.39
N LEU A 121 6.06 -7.74 -14.43
CA LEU A 121 6.66 -9.01 -14.88
C LEU A 121 7.51 -9.64 -13.77
N VAL A 122 8.33 -8.87 -13.07
CA VAL A 122 9.10 -9.34 -11.92
C VAL A 122 8.17 -9.93 -10.86
N ALA A 123 7.08 -9.23 -10.55
CA ALA A 123 6.12 -9.71 -9.55
C ALA A 123 5.33 -10.96 -9.97
N MET A 124 5.08 -11.14 -11.27
CA MET A 124 4.31 -12.26 -11.81
C MET A 124 5.16 -13.50 -12.12
N LEU A 125 6.44 -13.32 -12.44
CA LEU A 125 7.33 -14.40 -12.84
C LEU A 125 8.16 -14.95 -11.67
N LEU A 126 8.36 -14.18 -10.60
CA LEU A 126 9.06 -14.67 -9.42
C LEU A 126 8.17 -15.62 -8.61
N HIS A 127 8.69 -16.83 -8.37
CA HIS A 127 8.03 -17.79 -7.49
C HIS A 127 7.95 -17.26 -6.06
N ASN A 128 6.81 -17.49 -5.39
CA ASN A 128 6.54 -17.04 -4.02
C ASN A 128 6.53 -15.51 -3.83
N TYR A 129 6.24 -14.75 -4.89
CA TYR A 129 6.03 -13.31 -4.76
C TYR A 129 4.79 -13.00 -3.89
N PRO A 130 4.81 -11.96 -3.02
CA PRO A 130 3.69 -11.62 -2.16
C PRO A 130 2.36 -11.34 -2.90
N SER A 131 1.24 -11.70 -2.28
CA SER A 131 -0.11 -11.53 -2.88
C SER A 131 -0.50 -10.07 -3.15
N ASN A 132 0.06 -9.11 -2.38
CA ASN A 132 -0.13 -7.67 -2.55
C ASN A 132 0.82 -7.08 -3.61
N TRP A 133 1.03 -7.81 -4.70
CA TRP A 133 2.06 -7.54 -5.70
C TRP A 133 1.96 -6.18 -6.39
N ARG A 134 0.76 -5.59 -6.41
CA ARG A 134 0.48 -4.29 -7.04
C ARG A 134 1.26 -3.13 -6.42
N LEU A 135 1.79 -3.31 -5.20
CA LEU A 135 2.58 -2.29 -4.51
C LEU A 135 3.93 -2.02 -5.19
N GLY A 136 4.55 -3.03 -5.82
CA GLY A 136 5.79 -2.86 -6.60
C GLY A 136 5.64 -1.88 -7.77
N PRO A 137 4.77 -2.17 -8.75
CA PRO A 137 4.52 -1.27 -9.86
C PRO A 137 3.95 0.09 -9.43
N ALA A 138 3.14 0.16 -8.36
CA ALA A 138 2.72 1.45 -7.81
C ALA A 138 3.91 2.30 -7.33
N THR A 139 4.91 1.67 -6.71
CA THR A 139 6.14 2.35 -6.26
C THR A 139 6.93 2.89 -7.46
N VAL A 140 6.98 2.16 -8.58
CA VAL A 140 7.62 2.63 -9.83
C VAL A 140 7.00 3.95 -10.31
N VAL A 141 5.67 3.98 -10.42
CA VAL A 141 4.95 5.18 -10.90
C VAL A 141 5.26 6.37 -10.03
N ILE A 142 5.25 6.19 -8.71
CA ILE A 142 5.44 7.31 -7.79
C ILE A 142 6.88 7.83 -7.82
N LEU A 143 7.88 6.95 -7.93
CA LEU A 143 9.28 7.39 -8.03
C LEU A 143 9.57 8.06 -9.38
N MET A 144 9.10 7.47 -10.47
CA MET A 144 9.38 8.02 -11.80
C MET A 144 8.54 9.27 -12.11
N SER A 145 7.35 9.44 -11.52
CA SER A 145 6.56 10.66 -11.68
C SER A 145 7.25 11.87 -11.05
N ALA A 146 7.95 11.68 -9.92
CA ALA A 146 8.79 12.72 -9.33
C ALA A 146 9.94 13.12 -10.29
N ALA A 147 10.57 12.13 -10.94
CA ALA A 147 11.66 12.36 -11.88
C ALA A 147 11.25 13.10 -13.17
N ILE A 148 10.01 12.93 -13.66
CA ILE A 148 9.51 13.61 -14.87
C ILE A 148 9.45 15.14 -14.68
N GLY A 149 9.17 15.62 -13.47
CA GLY A 149 9.17 17.05 -13.12
C GLY A 149 10.39 17.51 -12.31
N GLY A 150 11.36 16.61 -12.10
CA GLY A 150 12.44 16.77 -11.13
C GLY A 150 13.65 17.56 -11.64
N LYS A 151 14.63 17.75 -10.75
CA LYS A 151 15.83 18.61 -10.97
C LYS A 151 17.09 17.84 -11.39
N GLY A 152 17.02 16.52 -11.56
CA GLY A 152 18.12 15.69 -12.10
C GLY A 152 18.29 14.33 -11.41
N LEU A 153 18.99 13.40 -12.09
CA LEU A 153 19.14 11.99 -11.70
C LEU A 153 19.62 11.76 -10.26
N HIS A 154 20.61 12.53 -9.80
CA HIS A 154 21.20 12.35 -8.47
C HIS A 154 20.19 12.60 -7.34
N GLN A 155 19.36 13.63 -7.50
CA GLN A 155 18.36 13.98 -6.48
C GLN A 155 17.24 12.92 -6.43
N GLU A 156 16.83 12.38 -7.57
CA GLU A 156 15.82 11.32 -7.65
C GLU A 156 16.31 10.00 -7.03
N LEU A 157 17.58 9.65 -7.22
CA LEU A 157 18.18 8.48 -6.56
C LEU A 157 18.24 8.64 -5.04
N GLN A 158 18.57 9.84 -4.55
CA GLN A 158 18.52 10.14 -3.12
C GLN A 158 17.10 10.02 -2.57
N TYR A 159 16.09 10.51 -3.30
CA TYR A 159 14.70 10.34 -2.92
C TYR A 159 14.27 8.87 -2.88
N ALA A 160 14.68 8.06 -3.86
CA ALA A 160 14.39 6.62 -3.86
C ALA A 160 14.97 5.92 -2.62
N LEU A 161 16.22 6.22 -2.24
CA LEU A 161 16.85 5.67 -1.03
C LEU A 161 16.15 6.13 0.25
N LEU A 162 15.79 7.41 0.34
CA LEU A 162 15.00 7.94 1.45
C LEU A 162 13.66 7.20 1.58
N ARG A 163 12.97 6.93 0.46
CA ARG A 163 11.70 6.19 0.49
C ARG A 163 11.88 4.77 1.00
N VAL A 164 12.94 4.07 0.61
CA VAL A 164 13.24 2.74 1.16
C VAL A 164 13.41 2.82 2.68
N GLY A 165 14.18 3.79 3.17
CA GLY A 165 14.37 4.02 4.61
C GLY A 165 13.07 4.29 5.35
N GLU A 166 12.22 5.17 4.82
CA GLU A 166 10.91 5.49 5.39
C GLU A 166 9.98 4.28 5.42
N VAL A 167 9.94 3.50 4.34
CA VAL A 167 9.15 2.26 4.27
C VAL A 167 9.59 1.28 5.35
N ILE A 168 10.90 1.04 5.48
CA ILE A 168 11.45 0.17 6.53
C ILE A 168 11.06 0.68 7.92
N ALA A 169 11.23 1.98 8.18
CA ALA A 169 10.91 2.57 9.48
C ALA A 169 9.42 2.40 9.83
N GLY A 170 8.52 2.77 8.93
CA GLY A 170 7.08 2.64 9.12
C GLY A 170 6.63 1.19 9.32
N SER A 171 7.13 0.28 8.49
CA SER A 171 6.84 -1.14 8.61
C SER A 171 7.40 -1.76 9.91
N THR A 172 8.57 -1.31 10.37
CA THR A 172 9.14 -1.73 11.65
C THR A 172 8.30 -1.26 12.83
N ILE A 173 7.83 0.00 12.82
CA ILE A 173 6.94 0.53 13.87
C ILE A 173 5.67 -0.34 13.95
N ALA A 174 5.05 -0.65 12.81
CA ALA A 174 3.86 -1.51 12.75
C ALA A 174 4.10 -2.89 13.40
N LEU A 175 5.22 -3.53 13.05
CA LEU A 175 5.59 -4.86 13.55
C LEU A 175 5.86 -4.82 15.06
N LEU A 176 6.59 -3.80 15.54
CA LEU A 176 6.85 -3.60 16.96
C LEU A 176 5.56 -3.39 17.76
N GLN A 177 4.60 -2.64 17.21
CA GLN A 177 3.28 -2.51 17.85
C GLN A 177 2.56 -3.86 17.90
N SER A 178 2.57 -4.65 16.83
CA SER A 178 1.98 -6.00 16.88
C SER A 178 2.61 -6.86 17.97
N LEU A 179 3.93 -6.84 18.10
CA LEU A 179 4.65 -7.58 19.14
C LEU A 179 4.29 -7.08 20.55
N ALA A 180 4.27 -5.76 20.76
CA ALA A 180 3.94 -5.16 22.05
C ALA A 180 2.50 -5.50 22.48
N TYR A 181 1.54 -5.43 21.56
CA TYR A 181 0.16 -5.78 21.84
C TYR A 181 0.00 -7.26 22.17
N SER A 182 0.59 -8.17 21.37
CA SER A 182 0.56 -9.60 21.67
C SER A 182 1.22 -9.93 23.01
N TYR A 183 2.32 -9.26 23.36
CA TYR A 183 2.96 -9.41 24.65
C TYR A 183 2.08 -8.91 25.82
N ALA A 184 1.46 -7.74 25.66
CA ALA A 184 0.55 -7.19 26.67
C ALA A 184 -0.68 -8.08 26.90
N LEU A 185 -1.29 -8.60 25.83
CA LEU A 185 -2.42 -9.53 25.92
C LEU A 185 -2.04 -10.83 26.63
N LYS A 186 -0.87 -11.40 26.30
CA LYS A 186 -0.34 -12.60 26.97
C LYS A 186 -0.12 -12.36 28.47
N ARG A 187 0.36 -11.17 28.84
CA ARG A 187 0.58 -10.79 30.24
C ARG A 187 -0.72 -10.57 31.02
N LEU A 188 -1.79 -10.18 30.34
CA LEU A 188 -3.13 -9.98 30.91
C LEU A 188 -3.96 -11.28 30.98
N GLY A 189 -3.42 -12.43 30.54
CA GLY A 189 -4.07 -13.73 30.66
C GLY A 189 -5.28 -13.94 29.74
N MET A 190 -5.45 -13.11 28.70
CA MET A 190 -6.56 -13.27 27.75
C MET A 190 -6.21 -14.29 26.65
N PRO A 191 -7.09 -15.26 26.33
CA PRO A 191 -6.83 -16.28 25.31
C PRO A 191 -6.81 -15.70 23.88
N HIS A 192 -6.06 -16.37 23.00
CA HIS A 192 -5.82 -16.02 21.59
C HIS A 192 -7.05 -16.21 20.70
#